data_AF-A0A1B2QY99-F1
#
_entry.id   AF-A0A1B2QY99-F1
#
_cell.length_a   1.000
_cell.length_b   1.000
_cell.length_c   1.000
_cell.angle_alpha   90.00
_cell.angle_beta   90.00
_cell.angle_gamma   90.00
#
_symmetry.space_group_name_H-M   'P 1'
#
loop_
_entity.id
_entity.type
_entity.pdbx_description
1 polymer ?
#
loop_
_entity_poly.entity_id
_entity_poly.type
_entity_poly.pdbx_seq_one_letter_code
_entity_poly.pdbx_strand_id
1 'polypeptide(L)'
;MSWRVLFATLLVVLAASAWGGIQFGDWLVAHAPAATRTPNETDANQEPILDADGRPYTAQPPQPRIDGTLGVPDRPTGTNWTVGTVSLFDTVKDPSVIISRDSISMDQARQIAAATQSALPSGTNDVSTLDLATQQAQTAQSAQQYAQIQASRNVSQQPIIQSVDMPPPQQQASNTAGQKGWQDALRRELAQCADAGFFQRPTCAWNARNKYCAPNQAWGTIAECPHRP
;
A
#
# COMPACT_ATOMS: atom_id res chain seq x y z
N MET A 1 -13.33 25.20 40.54
CA MET A 1 -12.13 24.46 40.14
C MET A 1 -11.40 25.26 39.06
N SER A 2 -10.10 25.49 39.21
CA SER A 2 -9.35 26.29 38.22
C SER A 2 -9.20 25.49 36.92
N TRP A 3 -9.41 26.15 35.77
CA TRP A 3 -9.26 25.58 34.43
C TRP A 3 -7.96 24.77 34.28
N ARG A 4 -6.85 25.27 34.86
CA ARG A 4 -5.55 24.59 34.85
C ARG A 4 -5.56 23.21 35.49
N VAL A 5 -6.29 23.04 36.59
CA VAL A 5 -6.42 21.73 37.25
C VAL A 5 -7.17 20.77 36.34
N LEU A 6 -8.20 21.25 35.63
CA LEU A 6 -8.95 20.46 34.66
C LEU A 6 -8.05 19.94 33.52
N PHE A 7 -7.23 20.81 32.92
CA PHE A 7 -6.27 20.40 31.88
C PHE A 7 -5.24 19.40 32.39
N ALA A 8 -4.67 19.65 33.58
CA ALA A 8 -3.69 18.77 34.17
C ALA A 8 -4.28 17.36 34.41
N THR A 9 -5.49 17.27 34.97
CA THR A 9 -6.16 15.98 35.16
C THR A 9 -6.46 15.28 33.84
N LEU A 10 -6.88 16.02 32.82
CA LEU A 10 -7.24 15.43 31.53
C LEU A 10 -6.00 14.86 30.82
N LEU A 11 -4.86 15.57 30.87
CA LEU A 11 -3.60 15.07 30.33
C LEU A 11 -3.08 13.84 31.08
N VAL A 12 -3.20 13.81 32.41
CA VAL A 12 -2.79 12.64 33.20
C VAL A 12 -3.65 11.42 32.86
N VAL A 13 -4.96 11.59 32.76
CA VAL A 13 -5.88 10.48 32.40
C VAL A 13 -5.63 10.00 30.97
N LEU A 14 -5.35 10.91 30.03
CA LEU A 14 -5.04 10.57 28.65
C LEU A 14 -3.73 9.75 28.56
N ALA A 15 -2.69 10.19 29.25
CA ALA A 15 -1.41 9.48 29.30
C ALA A 15 -1.55 8.08 29.94
N ALA A 16 -2.30 7.98 31.05
CA ALA A 16 -2.55 6.71 31.72
C ALA A 16 -3.34 5.73 30.83
N SER A 17 -4.37 6.23 30.14
CA SER A 17 -5.18 5.42 29.21
C SER A 17 -4.35 4.91 28.04
N ALA A 18 -3.52 5.77 27.44
CA ALA A 18 -2.66 5.40 26.32
C ALA A 18 -1.63 4.33 26.73
N TRP A 19 -0.99 4.51 27.89
CA TRP A 19 -0.02 3.52 28.39
C TRP A 19 -0.69 2.19 28.71
N GLY A 20 -1.83 2.22 29.41
CA GLY A 20 -2.58 1.02 29.76
C GLY A 20 -3.04 0.24 28.52
N GLY A 21 -3.48 0.94 27.47
CA GLY A 21 -3.89 0.32 26.21
C GLY A 21 -2.75 -0.44 25.51
N ILE A 22 -1.54 0.12 25.49
CA ILE A 22 -0.36 -0.54 24.89
C ILE A 22 -0.02 -1.82 25.64
N GLN A 23 0.09 -1.75 26.97
CA GLN A 23 0.41 -2.91 27.81
C GLN A 23 -0.66 -4.00 27.71
N PHE A 24 -1.93 -3.61 27.66
CA PHE A 24 -3.04 -4.55 27.51
C PHE A 24 -3.05 -5.19 26.11
N GLY A 25 -2.70 -4.44 25.07
CA GLY A 25 -2.53 -4.96 23.72
C GLY A 25 -1.44 -6.03 23.65
N ASP A 26 -0.27 -5.76 24.21
CA ASP A 26 0.84 -6.73 24.25
C ASP A 26 0.45 -7.99 25.04
N TRP A 27 -0.28 -7.82 26.15
CA TRP A 27 -0.80 -8.94 26.93
C TRP A 27 -1.79 -9.81 26.13
N LEU A 28 -2.70 -9.20 25.38
CA LEU A 28 -3.66 -9.92 24.54
C LEU A 28 -2.98 -10.70 23.42
N VAL A 29 -1.94 -10.14 22.80
CA VAL A 29 -1.16 -10.84 21.77
C VAL A 29 -0.41 -12.03 22.39
N ALA A 30 0.18 -11.85 23.57
CA ALA A 30 0.87 -12.92 24.28
C ALA A 30 -0.06 -14.06 24.76
N HIS A 31 -1.34 -13.74 25.03
CA HIS A 31 -2.34 -14.71 25.49
C HIS A 31 -3.34 -15.09 24.39
N ALA A 32 -3.09 -14.70 23.14
CA ALA A 32 -3.95 -15.10 22.04
C ALA A 32 -3.83 -16.63 21.85
N PRO A 33 -4.96 -17.35 21.73
CA PRO A 33 -4.91 -18.76 21.38
C PRO A 33 -4.24 -18.92 20.01
N ALA A 34 -3.40 -19.95 19.87
CA ALA A 34 -2.74 -20.25 18.61
C ALA A 34 -3.81 -20.42 17.51
N ALA A 35 -3.67 -19.66 16.42
CA ALA A 35 -4.55 -19.80 15.28
C ALA A 35 -4.50 -21.25 14.78
N THR A 36 -5.67 -21.83 14.49
CA THR A 36 -5.77 -23.17 13.92
C THR A 36 -4.99 -23.23 12.61
N ARG A 37 -3.95 -24.07 12.57
CA ARG A 37 -3.06 -24.26 11.43
C ARG A 37 -3.85 -24.49 10.15
N THR A 38 -3.43 -23.84 9.07
CA THR A 38 -3.90 -24.24 7.73
C THR A 38 -3.27 -25.60 7.38
N PRO A 39 -3.95 -26.48 6.61
CA PRO A 39 -3.47 -27.83 6.32
C PRO A 39 -2.09 -27.95 5.65
N ASN A 40 -1.50 -26.83 5.20
CA ASN A 40 -0.23 -26.78 4.47
C ASN A 40 0.83 -25.90 5.16
N GLU A 41 0.62 -25.47 6.41
CA GLU A 41 1.63 -24.70 7.15
C GLU A 41 2.66 -25.67 7.76
N THR A 42 3.72 -25.93 7.00
CA THR A 42 4.89 -26.69 7.47
C THR A 42 5.58 -25.88 8.56
N ASP A 43 5.70 -26.44 9.78
CA ASP A 43 6.46 -25.82 10.87
C ASP A 43 7.84 -25.37 10.34
N ALA A 44 8.18 -24.09 10.46
CA ALA A 44 9.43 -23.50 9.95
C ALA A 44 10.71 -24.11 10.55
N ASN A 45 10.58 -25.07 11.48
CA ASN A 45 11.65 -25.83 12.11
C ASN A 45 11.61 -27.35 11.82
N GLN A 46 10.63 -27.86 11.09
CA GLN A 46 10.62 -29.26 10.65
C GLN A 46 10.96 -29.30 9.17
N GLU A 47 12.25 -29.44 8.88
CA GLU A 47 12.70 -29.79 7.55
C GLU A 47 11.98 -31.08 7.11
N PRO A 48 11.31 -31.09 5.96
CA PRO A 48 10.66 -32.28 5.46
C PRO A 48 11.73 -33.35 5.26
N ILE A 49 11.66 -34.46 6.01
CA ILE A 49 12.54 -35.60 5.83
C ILE A 49 12.34 -36.10 4.40
N LEU A 50 13.38 -36.06 3.55
CA LEU A 50 13.28 -36.44 2.15
C LEU A 50 13.66 -37.92 1.97
N ASP A 51 13.04 -38.59 1.00
CA ASP A 51 13.46 -39.91 0.53
C ASP A 51 14.73 -39.82 -0.33
N ALA A 52 15.23 -40.98 -0.77
CA ALA A 52 16.39 -41.07 -1.66
C ALA A 52 16.18 -40.36 -3.01
N ASP A 53 14.94 -40.08 -3.39
CA ASP A 53 14.55 -39.38 -4.62
C ASP A 53 14.31 -37.87 -4.38
N GLY A 54 14.61 -37.36 -3.19
CA GLY A 54 14.47 -35.95 -2.82
C GLY A 54 13.01 -35.49 -2.68
N ARG A 55 12.08 -36.41 -2.38
CA ARG A 55 10.66 -36.11 -2.13
C ARG A 55 10.35 -36.20 -0.64
N PRO A 56 9.42 -35.38 -0.11
CA PRO A 56 9.03 -35.46 1.30
C PRO A 56 8.51 -36.87 1.64
N TYR A 57 9.13 -37.47 2.64
CA TYR A 57 8.88 -38.81 3.13
C TYR A 57 8.21 -38.78 4.51
N THR A 58 7.12 -39.52 4.62
CA THR A 58 6.48 -39.86 5.89
C THR A 58 6.60 -41.36 6.10
N ALA A 59 7.10 -41.77 7.27
CA ALA A 59 7.24 -43.17 7.63
C ALA A 59 5.85 -43.80 7.74
N GLN A 60 5.49 -44.66 6.78
CA GLN A 60 4.23 -45.38 6.79
C GLN A 60 4.42 -46.74 7.47
N PRO A 61 3.53 -47.13 8.40
CA PRO A 61 3.63 -48.43 9.05
C PRO A 61 3.45 -49.56 8.01
N PRO A 62 4.15 -50.69 8.18
CA PRO A 62 4.07 -51.82 7.25
C PRO A 62 2.65 -52.40 7.29
N GLN A 63 2.03 -52.51 6.11
CA GLN A 63 0.70 -53.06 5.95
C GLN A 63 0.80 -54.53 5.50
N PRO A 64 -0.16 -55.38 5.89
CA PRO A 64 -0.28 -56.71 5.30
C PRO A 64 -0.64 -56.56 3.82
N ARG A 65 0.24 -57.01 2.93
CA ARG A 65 0.01 -57.05 1.49
C ARG A 65 -0.86 -58.26 1.12
N ILE A 66 -1.40 -58.21 -0.09
CA ILE A 66 -2.22 -59.27 -0.69
C ILE A 66 -1.48 -60.61 -0.83
N ASP A 67 -0.14 -60.60 -0.78
CA ASP A 67 0.73 -61.76 -0.78
C ASP A 67 1.04 -62.31 0.63
N GLY A 68 0.48 -61.71 1.68
CA GLY A 68 0.70 -62.09 3.08
C GLY A 68 2.00 -61.56 3.69
N THR A 69 2.81 -60.79 2.94
CA THR A 69 4.01 -60.16 3.45
C THR A 69 3.70 -58.80 4.10
N LEU A 70 4.51 -58.41 5.09
CA LEU A 70 4.45 -57.06 5.67
C LEU A 70 5.30 -56.12 4.82
N GLY A 71 4.68 -55.10 4.22
CA GLY A 71 5.38 -54.12 3.41
C GLY A 71 4.60 -52.85 3.19
N VAL A 72 5.26 -51.80 2.71
CA VAL A 72 4.60 -50.58 2.26
C VAL A 72 4.18 -50.80 0.80
N PRO A 73 2.89 -50.68 0.45
CA PRO A 73 2.46 -50.78 -0.95
C PRO A 73 3.15 -49.73 -1.83
N ASP A 74 3.44 -50.09 -3.08
CA ASP A 74 3.98 -49.16 -4.07
C ASP A 74 3.00 -47.99 -4.25
N ARG A 75 3.49 -46.75 -4.08
CA ARG A 75 2.66 -45.56 -4.28
C ARG A 75 2.30 -45.47 -5.77
N PRO A 76 1.01 -45.30 -6.12
CA PRO A 76 0.65 -45.01 -7.51
C PRO A 76 1.37 -43.73 -7.94
N THR A 77 1.84 -43.69 -9.19
CA THR A 77 2.49 -42.51 -9.77
C THR A 77 1.62 -41.29 -9.55
N GLY A 78 2.13 -40.32 -8.79
CA GLY A 78 1.37 -39.15 -8.34
C GLY A 78 0.64 -38.47 -9.49
N THR A 79 -0.68 -38.42 -9.41
CA THR A 79 -1.49 -37.68 -10.38
C THR A 79 -1.22 -36.20 -10.15
N ASN A 80 -0.61 -35.53 -11.14
CA ASN A 80 -0.46 -34.08 -11.14
C ASN A 80 -1.84 -33.47 -11.36
N TRP A 81 -2.60 -33.28 -10.28
CA TRP A 81 -3.85 -32.56 -10.30
C TRP A 81 -3.52 -31.06 -10.39
N THR A 82 -3.41 -30.55 -11.61
CA THR A 82 -3.37 -29.11 -11.84
C THR A 82 -4.81 -28.60 -11.80
N VAL A 83 -5.15 -27.81 -10.80
CA VAL A 83 -6.39 -27.03 -10.84
C VAL A 83 -6.20 -25.91 -11.84
N GLY A 84 -6.96 -25.94 -12.92
CA GLY A 84 -7.05 -24.81 -13.84
C GLY A 84 -7.61 -23.61 -13.07
N THR A 85 -6.76 -22.65 -12.74
CA THR A 85 -7.19 -21.37 -12.17
C THR A 85 -7.93 -20.62 -13.25
N VAL A 86 -9.26 -20.66 -13.22
CA VAL A 86 -10.08 -19.83 -14.10
C VAL A 86 -10.02 -18.40 -13.60
N SER A 87 -9.50 -17.53 -14.45
CA SER A 87 -9.43 -16.11 -14.22
C SER A 87 -10.82 -15.50 -14.42
N LEU A 88 -11.27 -14.66 -13.46
CA LEU A 88 -12.49 -13.87 -13.63
C LEU A 88 -12.41 -12.93 -14.85
N PHE A 89 -11.20 -12.56 -15.26
CA PHE A 89 -10.95 -11.77 -16.47
C PHE A 89 -11.27 -12.52 -17.77
N ASP A 90 -11.18 -13.86 -17.78
CA ASP A 90 -11.44 -14.68 -18.96
C ASP A 90 -12.89 -15.18 -19.02
N THR A 91 -13.58 -15.17 -17.87
CA THR A 91 -14.93 -15.74 -17.71
C THR A 91 -16.04 -14.69 -17.75
N VAL A 92 -15.77 -13.44 -17.37
CA VAL A 92 -16.77 -12.35 -17.44
C VAL A 92 -16.74 -11.71 -18.82
N LYS A 93 -17.77 -12.00 -19.65
CA LYS A 93 -17.97 -11.41 -20.99
C LYS A 93 -19.04 -10.33 -21.03
N ASP A 94 -19.57 -9.94 -19.88
CA ASP A 94 -20.62 -8.94 -19.78
C ASP A 94 -20.03 -7.54 -20.03
N PRO A 95 -20.48 -6.79 -21.07
CA PRO A 95 -19.99 -5.44 -21.35
C PRO A 95 -20.34 -4.43 -20.24
N SER A 96 -21.23 -4.77 -19.31
CA SER A 96 -21.56 -3.94 -18.15
C SER A 96 -20.60 -4.11 -16.97
N VAL A 97 -19.74 -5.15 -16.98
CA VAL A 97 -18.81 -5.46 -15.89
C VAL A 97 -17.37 -5.43 -16.39
N ILE A 98 -16.70 -4.29 -16.21
CA ILE A 98 -15.30 -4.11 -16.61
C ILE A 98 -14.41 -4.31 -15.38
N ILE A 99 -13.59 -5.37 -15.39
CA ILE A 99 -12.62 -5.66 -14.33
C ILE A 99 -11.22 -5.33 -14.87
N SER A 100 -10.56 -4.31 -14.31
CA SER A 100 -9.19 -3.93 -14.67
C SER A 100 -8.17 -4.54 -13.71
N ARG A 101 -7.00 -4.95 -14.23
CA ARG A 101 -5.85 -5.37 -13.42
C ARG A 101 -4.98 -4.19 -12.97
N ASP A 102 -5.15 -3.06 -13.64
CA ASP A 102 -4.39 -1.83 -13.41
C ASP A 102 -5.22 -0.80 -12.63
N SER A 103 -4.51 0.07 -11.90
CA SER A 103 -5.12 1.16 -11.15
C SER A 103 -5.76 2.17 -12.11
N ILE A 104 -7.04 2.47 -11.90
CA ILE A 104 -7.77 3.48 -12.64
C ILE A 104 -7.36 4.90 -12.20
N SER A 105 -7.08 5.78 -13.15
CA SER A 105 -6.85 7.20 -12.86
C SER A 105 -8.18 7.94 -12.64
N MET A 106 -8.18 9.03 -11.88
CA MET A 106 -9.40 9.79 -11.60
C MET A 106 -10.08 10.35 -12.87
N ASP A 107 -9.31 10.75 -13.87
CA ASP A 107 -9.84 11.24 -15.14
C ASP A 107 -10.46 10.10 -15.96
N GLN A 108 -9.85 8.92 -15.94
CA GLN A 108 -10.38 7.72 -16.59
C GLN A 108 -11.67 7.23 -15.91
N ALA A 109 -11.72 7.30 -14.58
CA ALA A 109 -12.94 7.01 -13.81
C ALA A 109 -14.08 7.97 -14.17
N ARG A 110 -13.79 9.26 -14.33
CA ARG A 110 -14.77 10.27 -14.77
C ARG A 110 -15.29 10.00 -16.18
N GLN A 111 -14.42 9.61 -17.11
CA GLN A 111 -14.83 9.27 -18.47
C GLN A 111 -15.73 8.02 -18.51
N ILE A 112 -15.39 6.98 -17.73
CA ILE A 112 -16.21 5.77 -17.65
C ILE A 112 -17.57 6.09 -17.05
N ALA A 113 -17.61 6.87 -15.96
CA ALA A 113 -18.86 7.32 -15.35
C ALA A 113 -19.72 8.16 -16.30
N ALA A 114 -19.11 9.03 -17.12
CA ALA A 114 -19.81 9.83 -18.12
C ALA A 114 -20.30 9.03 -19.34
N ALA A 115 -19.58 7.96 -19.71
CA ALA A 115 -19.96 7.06 -20.79
C ALA A 115 -21.08 6.09 -20.38
N THR A 116 -21.20 5.77 -19.09
CA THR A 116 -22.37 5.06 -18.56
C THR A 116 -23.58 6.00 -18.50
N GLN A 117 -24.42 5.98 -19.55
CA GLN A 117 -25.71 6.68 -19.60
C GLN A 117 -26.77 6.18 -18.58
N SER A 118 -26.39 5.34 -17.63
CA SER A 118 -27.30 4.77 -16.64
C SER A 118 -27.22 5.59 -15.35
N ALA A 119 -28.33 6.22 -14.98
CA ALA A 119 -28.47 6.80 -13.65
C ALA A 119 -28.20 5.70 -12.61
N LEU A 120 -27.26 5.93 -11.70
CA LEU A 120 -26.99 5.02 -10.59
C LEU A 120 -28.32 4.79 -9.84
N PRO A 121 -28.69 3.55 -9.51
CA PRO A 121 -29.91 3.27 -8.76
C PRO A 121 -29.80 3.89 -7.38
N SER A 122 -30.53 4.98 -7.13
CA SER A 122 -30.56 5.67 -5.86
C SER A 122 -31.34 4.86 -4.83
N GLY A 123 -30.62 4.10 -4.01
CA GLY A 123 -31.19 3.36 -2.89
C GLY A 123 -31.29 4.25 -1.65
N THR A 124 -32.20 3.91 -0.72
CA THR A 124 -32.42 4.65 0.54
C THR A 124 -31.20 4.69 1.47
N ASN A 125 -30.11 4.00 1.11
CA ASN A 125 -28.85 3.95 1.85
C ASN A 125 -27.65 4.54 1.07
N ASP A 126 -27.88 5.26 -0.04
CA ASP A 126 -26.79 5.90 -0.76
C ASP A 126 -26.22 7.07 0.06
N VAL A 127 -24.94 6.96 0.38
CA VAL A 127 -24.14 8.06 0.92
C VAL A 127 -24.09 9.12 -0.17
N SER A 128 -24.69 10.28 0.10
CA SER A 128 -24.77 11.38 -0.84
C SER A 128 -23.41 11.60 -1.52
N THR A 129 -23.33 11.23 -2.80
CA THR A 129 -22.28 11.72 -3.69
C THR A 129 -22.38 13.23 -3.63
N LEU A 130 -21.49 13.83 -2.83
CA LEU A 130 -21.40 15.25 -2.60
C LEU A 130 -21.39 15.94 -3.97
N ASP A 131 -22.45 16.72 -4.18
CA ASP A 131 -22.86 17.35 -5.43
C ASP A 131 -21.76 18.29 -5.94
N LEU A 132 -20.80 17.74 -6.68
CA LEU A 132 -19.64 18.46 -7.22
C LEU A 132 -20.06 19.48 -8.31
N ALA A 133 -21.28 19.34 -8.84
CA ALA A 133 -21.85 20.27 -9.80
C ALA A 133 -22.31 21.59 -9.13
N THR A 134 -22.83 21.55 -7.90
CA THR A 134 -23.25 22.78 -7.20
C THR A 134 -22.07 23.58 -6.66
N GLN A 135 -20.93 22.94 -6.37
CA GLN A 135 -19.73 23.62 -5.87
C GLN A 135 -18.99 24.42 -6.98
N GLN A 136 -19.11 24.02 -8.24
CA GLN A 136 -18.59 24.77 -9.38
C GLN A 136 -19.35 26.08 -9.63
N ALA A 137 -20.65 26.13 -9.32
CA ALA A 137 -21.43 27.37 -9.43
C ALA A 137 -21.08 28.40 -8.34
N GLN A 138 -20.70 27.94 -7.14
CA GLN A 138 -20.35 28.83 -6.03
C GLN A 138 -18.92 29.40 -6.13
N THR A 139 -18.00 28.71 -6.82
CA THR A 139 -16.63 29.22 -7.05
C THR A 139 -16.57 30.31 -8.13
N ALA A 140 -17.53 30.36 -9.06
CA ALA A 140 -17.62 31.44 -10.06
C ALA A 140 -18.06 32.79 -9.46
N GLN A 141 -18.85 32.77 -8.38
CA GLN A 141 -19.37 33.99 -7.74
C GLN A 141 -18.36 34.63 -6.78
N SER A 142 -17.52 33.83 -6.11
CA SER A 142 -16.48 34.38 -5.25
C SER A 142 -15.33 35.00 -6.05
N ALA A 143 -15.00 34.48 -7.23
CA ALA A 143 -13.95 35.01 -8.11
C ALA A 143 -14.15 36.48 -8.56
N GLN A 144 -15.39 36.97 -8.62
CA GLN A 144 -15.65 38.37 -9.02
C GLN A 144 -15.42 39.38 -7.88
N GLN A 145 -15.47 38.95 -6.63
CA GLN A 145 -15.35 39.86 -5.49
C GLN A 145 -13.88 40.12 -5.09
N TYR A 146 -12.96 39.22 -5.45
CA TYR A 146 -11.52 39.42 -5.24
C TYR A 146 -10.85 40.27 -6.34
N ALA A 147 -11.51 40.44 -7.50
CA ALA A 147 -10.99 41.21 -8.63
C ALA A 147 -11.04 42.74 -8.44
N GLN A 148 -11.80 43.24 -7.46
CA GLN A 148 -11.96 44.69 -7.24
C GLN A 148 -10.99 45.29 -6.21
N ILE A 149 -10.27 44.46 -5.44
CA ILE A 149 -9.40 44.94 -4.34
C ILE A 149 -7.92 45.04 -4.78
N GLN A 150 -7.56 44.54 -5.98
CA GLN A 150 -6.18 44.58 -6.50
C GLN A 150 -5.85 45.79 -7.39
N ALA A 151 -6.78 46.73 -7.60
CA ALA A 151 -6.60 47.88 -8.49
C ALA A 151 -5.67 49.00 -7.96
N SER A 152 -4.92 48.80 -6.87
CA SER A 152 -4.09 49.85 -6.25
C SER A 152 -2.70 49.41 -5.76
N ARG A 153 -2.09 48.38 -6.35
CA ARG A 153 -0.65 48.11 -6.12
C ARG A 153 0.07 47.70 -7.41
N ASN A 154 0.75 48.69 -7.99
CA ASN A 154 1.79 48.51 -9.01
C ASN A 154 2.97 47.71 -8.42
N VAL A 155 3.18 46.47 -8.89
CA VAL A 155 4.52 45.87 -8.98
C VAL A 155 4.57 45.02 -10.24
N SER A 156 5.56 45.35 -11.08
CA SER A 156 5.87 44.78 -12.37
C SER A 156 6.25 43.31 -12.29
N GLN A 157 5.58 42.42 -13.03
CA GLN A 157 6.23 41.21 -13.54
C GLN A 157 5.48 40.66 -14.76
N GLN A 158 6.18 40.66 -15.90
CA GLN A 158 5.74 40.05 -17.16
C GLN A 158 5.92 38.52 -17.14
N PRO A 159 5.19 37.78 -17.99
CA PRO A 159 5.11 36.32 -17.97
C PRO A 159 6.24 35.68 -18.78
N ILE A 160 6.79 34.56 -18.30
CA ILE A 160 7.55 33.63 -19.14
C ILE A 160 6.94 32.24 -18.98
N ILE A 161 6.33 31.79 -20.06
CA ILE A 161 5.96 30.41 -20.35
C ILE A 161 7.25 29.68 -20.73
N GLN A 162 7.66 28.63 -20.01
CA GLN A 162 8.69 27.71 -20.49
C GLN A 162 8.24 26.26 -20.30
N SER A 163 8.16 25.59 -21.45
CA SER A 163 8.00 24.17 -21.71
C SER A 163 8.92 23.30 -20.86
N VAL A 164 8.37 22.23 -20.28
CA VAL A 164 9.16 21.16 -19.67
C VAL A 164 9.76 20.33 -20.82
N ASP A 165 11.01 20.67 -21.13
CA ASP A 165 11.91 19.92 -21.99
C ASP A 165 12.36 18.64 -21.27
N MET A 166 12.38 17.54 -22.01
CA MET A 166 12.77 16.20 -21.56
C MET A 166 14.29 16.05 -21.71
N PRO A 167 15.08 15.83 -20.64
CA PRO A 167 16.53 15.69 -20.80
C PRO A 167 16.92 14.28 -21.26
N PRO A 168 17.98 14.14 -22.10
CA PRO A 168 18.50 12.87 -22.58
C PRO A 168 19.24 12.07 -21.48
N PRO A 169 19.52 10.78 -21.70
CA PRO A 169 20.18 9.94 -20.69
C PRO A 169 21.66 10.31 -20.59
N GLN A 170 22.10 10.80 -19.41
CA GLN A 170 23.52 11.04 -19.13
C GLN A 170 23.98 10.32 -17.86
N GLN A 171 24.58 9.15 -18.12
CA GLN A 171 25.87 8.66 -17.64
C GLN A 171 26.46 9.25 -16.33
N GLN A 172 26.59 8.36 -15.35
CA GLN A 172 27.77 8.07 -14.53
C GLN A 172 28.63 9.26 -14.06
N ALA A 173 28.50 9.59 -12.77
CA ALA A 173 29.57 10.23 -12.01
C ALA A 173 29.75 9.51 -10.66
N SER A 174 30.89 8.83 -10.53
CA SER A 174 31.34 8.15 -9.32
C SER A 174 31.89 9.15 -8.30
N ASN A 175 31.35 9.08 -7.07
CA ASN A 175 32.04 9.06 -5.77
C ASN A 175 33.35 9.89 -5.68
N THR A 176 33.49 10.93 -4.87
CA THR A 176 33.69 10.82 -3.40
C THR A 176 33.59 12.21 -2.71
N ALA A 177 32.62 13.04 -3.11
CA ALA A 177 32.24 14.28 -2.40
C ALA A 177 30.71 14.44 -2.25
N GLY A 178 29.93 13.50 -2.81
CA GLY A 178 28.48 13.58 -2.95
C GLY A 178 27.67 12.86 -1.86
N GLN A 179 28.31 12.17 -0.91
CA GLN A 179 27.61 11.32 0.07
C GLN A 179 26.62 12.08 0.97
N LYS A 180 26.89 13.35 1.29
CA LYS A 180 26.01 14.16 2.15
C LYS A 180 24.93 14.92 1.36
N GLY A 181 25.25 15.32 0.12
CA GLY A 181 24.35 16.15 -0.70
C GLY A 181 23.08 15.43 -1.16
N TRP A 182 23.19 14.13 -1.49
CA TRP A 182 22.02 13.34 -1.88
C TRP A 182 21.13 13.02 -0.66
N GLN A 183 21.72 12.85 0.54
CA GLN A 183 20.97 12.65 1.78
C GLN A 183 20.12 13.88 2.13
N ASP A 184 20.71 15.08 2.01
CA ASP A 184 19.97 16.33 2.22
C ASP A 184 18.85 16.53 1.19
N ALA A 185 19.06 16.09 -0.06
CA ALA A 185 18.01 16.09 -1.08
C ALA A 185 16.88 15.12 -0.73
N LEU A 186 17.20 13.90 -0.28
CA LEU A 186 16.22 12.91 0.18
C LEU A 186 15.41 13.43 1.38
N ARG A 187 16.04 14.08 2.36
CA ARG A 187 15.33 14.65 3.52
C ARG A 187 14.35 15.75 3.13
N ARG A 188 14.73 16.62 2.18
CA ARG A 188 13.82 17.66 1.66
C ARG A 188 12.64 17.05 0.92
N GLU A 189 12.87 16.02 0.09
CA GLU A 189 11.80 15.34 -0.64
C GLU A 189 10.87 14.58 0.32
N LEU A 190 11.41 13.94 1.36
CA LEU A 190 10.60 13.31 2.42
C LEU A 190 9.79 14.33 3.23
N ALA A 191 10.31 15.54 3.46
CA ALA A 191 9.56 16.61 4.12
C ALA A 191 8.40 17.10 3.25
N GLN A 192 8.61 17.25 1.94
CA GLN A 192 7.53 17.57 0.99
C GLN A 192 6.48 16.45 0.93
N CYS A 193 6.92 15.19 0.99
CA CYS A 193 6.02 14.06 1.10
C CYS A 193 5.24 14.04 2.42
N ALA A 194 5.70 14.72 3.48
CA ALA A 194 4.98 14.79 4.73
C ALA A 194 3.77 15.72 4.66
N ASP A 195 3.81 16.74 3.79
CA ASP A 195 2.70 17.67 3.52
C ASP A 195 1.61 17.07 2.61
N ALA A 196 1.86 15.90 2.01
CA ALA A 196 0.87 15.18 1.21
C ALA A 196 -0.23 14.56 2.08
N GLY A 197 -1.40 14.32 1.48
CA GLY A 197 -2.52 13.63 2.14
C GLY A 197 -2.15 12.23 2.63
N PHE A 198 -2.78 11.76 3.71
CA PHE A 198 -2.43 10.52 4.42
C PHE A 198 -2.18 9.29 3.51
N PHE A 199 -2.96 9.14 2.43
CA PHE A 199 -2.85 8.03 1.49
C PHE A 199 -1.72 8.18 0.45
N GLN A 200 -1.27 9.40 0.19
CA GLN A 200 -0.20 9.72 -0.76
C GLN A 200 1.18 9.78 -0.08
N ARG A 201 1.22 9.99 1.25
CA ARG A 201 2.49 10.01 2.01
C ARG A 201 3.32 8.73 1.85
N PRO A 202 2.76 7.50 1.94
CA PRO A 202 3.54 6.26 1.85
C PRO A 202 4.13 6.06 0.46
N THR A 203 3.35 6.33 -0.58
CA THR A 203 3.79 6.19 -1.98
C THR A 203 4.82 7.24 -2.35
N CYS A 204 4.61 8.51 -1.95
CA CYS A 204 5.59 9.58 -2.13
C CYS A 204 6.91 9.26 -1.44
N ALA A 205 6.86 8.87 -0.16
CA ALA A 205 8.06 8.56 0.61
C ALA A 205 8.80 7.31 0.07
N TRP A 206 8.07 6.31 -0.45
CA TRP A 206 8.68 5.14 -1.08
C TRP A 206 9.36 5.49 -2.40
N ASN A 207 8.71 6.30 -3.25
CA ASN A 207 9.29 6.76 -4.52
C ASN A 207 10.57 7.58 -4.30
N ALA A 208 10.54 8.53 -3.35
CA ALA A 208 11.73 9.32 -2.98
C ALA A 208 12.88 8.42 -2.51
N ARG A 209 12.59 7.44 -1.64
CA ARG A 209 13.61 6.47 -1.19
C ARG A 209 14.12 5.61 -2.34
N ASN A 210 13.27 5.17 -3.26
CA ASN A 210 13.73 4.39 -4.41
C ASN A 210 14.65 5.20 -5.34
N LYS A 211 14.36 6.49 -5.51
CA LYS A 211 15.17 7.44 -6.30
C LYS A 211 16.55 7.70 -5.71
N TYR A 212 16.70 7.76 -4.39
CA TYR A 212 17.98 8.09 -3.74
C TYR A 212 18.68 6.88 -3.09
N CYS A 213 17.97 6.01 -2.39
CA CYS A 213 18.55 4.88 -1.69
C CYS A 213 18.97 3.76 -2.65
N ALA A 214 18.25 3.53 -3.76
CA ALA A 214 18.60 2.44 -4.69
C ALA A 214 19.89 2.70 -5.48
N PRO A 215 20.11 3.90 -6.08
CA PRO A 215 21.36 4.17 -6.80
C PRO A 215 22.59 4.25 -5.88
N ASN A 216 22.40 4.69 -4.63
CA ASN A 216 23.49 4.85 -3.66
C ASN A 216 23.68 3.63 -2.74
N GLN A 217 22.98 2.52 -3.00
CA GLN A 217 23.04 1.28 -2.20
C GLN A 217 22.88 1.52 -0.69
N ALA A 218 22.01 2.46 -0.32
CA ALA A 218 21.90 2.92 1.06
C ALA A 218 20.78 2.24 1.86
N TRP A 219 20.13 1.23 1.29
CA TRP A 219 19.10 0.46 1.97
C TRP A 219 19.70 -0.24 3.20
N GLY A 220 19.14 0.03 4.38
CA GLY A 220 19.59 -0.57 5.63
C GLY A 220 20.88 0.01 6.23
N THR A 221 21.51 0.99 5.57
CA THR A 221 22.75 1.62 6.07
C THR A 221 22.53 2.96 6.77
N ILE A 222 21.44 3.65 6.46
CA ILE A 222 21.09 4.96 7.02
C ILE A 222 19.63 5.01 7.48
N ALA A 223 19.31 5.88 8.44
CA ALA A 223 17.99 5.93 9.09
C ALA A 223 16.85 6.24 8.11
N GLU A 224 17.13 7.03 7.06
CA GLU A 224 16.16 7.40 6.04
C GLU A 224 15.82 6.27 5.05
N CYS A 225 16.61 5.19 5.00
CA CYS A 225 16.43 4.04 4.11
C CYS A 225 16.33 2.73 4.94
N PRO A 226 15.12 2.29 5.35
CA PRO A 226 14.95 1.07 6.16
C PRO A 226 15.31 -0.21 5.39
N HIS A 227 15.54 -1.33 6.09
CA HIS A 227 15.69 -2.64 5.42
C HIS A 227 14.42 -2.97 4.63
N ARG A 228 14.58 -3.43 3.39
CA ARG A 228 13.46 -3.98 2.62
C ARG A 228 13.07 -5.33 3.25
N PRO A 229 11.79 -5.57 3.54
CA PRO A 229 11.31 -6.89 3.92
C PRO A 229 11.43 -7.90 2.78
#